data_AF-A0AAN5I9W4-F1
#
_entry.id   AF-A0AAN5I9W4-F1
#
_cell.length_a   1.000
_cell.length_b   1.000
_cell.length_c   1.000
_cell.angle_alpha   90.00
_cell.angle_beta   90.00
_cell.angle_gamma   90.00
#
_symmetry.space_group_name_H-M   'P 1'
#
loop_
_entity.id
_entity.type
_entity.pdbx_description
1 polymer ?
#
loop_
_entity_poly.entity_id
_entity_poly.type
_entity_poly.pdbx_seq_one_letter_code
_entity_poly.pdbx_strand_id
1 'polypeptide(L)' 'TLPHILSLGDRFQMKDVIAQCGTHLMTLSKFSKAEKLHLSDQYRLEKLKNHCLLSYTNATEIGALESAPEFAHFSDKLKA' A
#
# COMPACT_ATOMS: atom_id res chain seq x y z
N THR A 1 -2.62 -10.16 -12.15
CA THR A 1 -2.36 -10.12 -10.69
C THR A 1 -3.04 -8.90 -10.07
N LEU A 2 -3.31 -8.91 -8.76
CA LEU A 2 -4.03 -7.86 -8.01
C LEU A 2 -3.68 -6.39 -8.37
N PRO A 3 -2.40 -6.00 -8.58
CA PRO A 3 -2.04 -4.67 -9.10
C PRO A 3 -2.65 -4.31 -10.46
N HIS A 4 -2.91 -5.28 -11.34
CA HIS A 4 -3.61 -5.03 -12.61
C HIS A 4 -5.09 -4.71 -12.39
N ILE A 5 -5.72 -5.33 -11.39
CA ILE A 5 -7.11 -5.04 -11.03
C ILE A 5 -7.20 -3.63 -10.43
N LEU A 6 -6.23 -3.25 -9.59
CA LEU A 6 -6.11 -1.88 -9.07
C LEU A 6 -5.90 -0.86 -10.19
N SER A 7 -5.00 -1.14 -11.14
CA SER A 7 -4.78 -0.27 -12.30
C SER A 7 -6.02 -0.11 -13.18
N LEU A 8 -6.77 -1.18 -13.42
CA LEU A 8 -8.05 -1.11 -14.11
C LEU A 8 -9.08 -0.34 -13.28
N GLY A 9 -9.18 -0.63 -11.98
CA GLY A 9 -10.05 0.07 -11.04
C GLY A 9 -9.83 1.57 -11.10
N ASP A 10 -8.58 2.01 -11.04
CA ASP A 10 -8.19 3.41 -11.10
C ASP A 10 -8.52 4.02 -12.48
N ARG A 11 -8.16 3.34 -13.57
CA ARG A 11 -8.42 3.79 -14.95
C ARG A 11 -9.91 3.95 -15.25
N PHE A 12 -10.76 3.07 -14.72
CA PHE A 12 -12.20 3.11 -14.90
C PHE A 12 -12.93 3.82 -13.75
N GLN A 13 -12.20 4.41 -12.80
CA GLN A 13 -12.74 5.10 -11.62
C GLN A 13 -13.70 4.23 -10.78
N MET A 14 -13.49 2.92 -10.77
CA MET A 14 -14.27 1.93 -10.03
C MET A 14 -13.86 1.92 -8.55
N LYS A 15 -14.30 2.92 -7.79
CA LYS A 15 -13.95 3.11 -6.38
C LYS A 15 -14.26 1.90 -5.50
N ASP A 16 -15.37 1.21 -5.75
CA ASP A 16 -15.76 0.01 -4.98
C ASP A 16 -14.79 -1.15 -5.20
N VAL A 17 -14.35 -1.36 -6.45
CA VAL A 17 -13.38 -2.40 -6.79
C VAL A 17 -12.02 -2.10 -6.15
N ILE A 18 -11.58 -0.84 -6.21
CA ILE A 18 -10.35 -0.38 -5.56
C ILE A 18 -10.43 -0.60 -4.04
N ALA A 19 -11.55 -0.26 -3.40
CA ALA A 19 -11.76 -0.45 -1.97
C ALA A 19 -11.78 -1.94 -1.55
N GLN A 20 -12.43 -2.80 -2.34
CA GLN A 20 -12.40 -4.25 -2.12
C GLN A 20 -10.98 -4.81 -2.28
N CYS A 21 -10.25 -4.37 -3.30
CA CYS A 21 -8.84 -4.75 -3.49
C CYS A 21 -8.00 -4.34 -2.29
N GLY A 22 -8.18 -3.13 -1.77
CA GLY A 22 -7.50 -2.65 -0.57
C GLY A 22 -7.78 -3.53 0.65
N THR A 23 -9.05 -3.93 0.84
CA THR A 23 -9.44 -4.82 1.95
C THR A 23 -8.82 -6.21 1.80
N HIS A 24 -8.80 -6.76 0.58
CA HIS A 24 -8.12 -8.03 0.31
C HIS A 24 -6.61 -7.95 0.52
N LEU A 25 -5.98 -6.83 0.13
CA LEU A 25 -4.56 -6.57 0.38
C LEU A 25 -4.20 -6.58 1.87
N MET A 26 -5.13 -6.16 2.75
CA MET A 26 -4.92 -6.24 4.21
C MET A 26 -4.75 -7.70 4.64
N THR A 27 -5.62 -8.60 4.17
CA THR A 27 -5.66 -10.01 4.57
C THR A 27 -4.58 -10.86 3.90
N LEU A 28 -4.07 -10.45 2.74
CA LEU A 28 -3.09 -11.23 1.98
C LEU A 28 -1.71 -11.19 2.65
N SER A 29 -1.21 -12.33 3.11
CA SER A 29 0.16 -12.48 3.63
C SER A 29 1.24 -12.48 2.55
N LYS A 30 0.84 -12.53 1.27
CA LYS A 30 1.76 -12.61 0.13
C LYS A 30 2.53 -11.31 -0.13
N PHE A 31 1.98 -10.17 0.27
CA PHE A 31 2.62 -8.87 0.10
C PHE A 31 3.33 -8.46 1.38
N SER A 32 4.56 -7.95 1.24
CA SER A 32 5.28 -7.34 2.35
C SER A 32 4.52 -6.12 2.88
N LYS A 33 4.78 -5.71 4.12
CA LYS A 33 4.20 -4.45 4.64
C LYS A 33 4.62 -3.26 3.75
N ALA A 34 5.81 -3.28 3.17
CA ALA A 34 6.32 -2.24 2.28
C ALA A 34 5.54 -2.20 0.95
N GLU A 35 5.31 -3.36 0.32
CA GLU A 35 4.50 -3.46 -0.90
C GLU A 35 3.05 -3.03 -0.67
N LYS A 36 2.45 -3.44 0.46
CA LYS A 36 1.10 -3.01 0.84
C LYS A 36 1.03 -1.50 0.99
N LEU A 37 2.05 -0.90 1.62
CA LEU A 37 2.14 0.54 1.80
C LEU A 37 2.33 1.25 0.46
N HIS A 38 3.21 0.74 -0.41
CA HIS A 38 3.40 1.26 -1.77
C HIS A 38 2.09 1.32 -2.56
N LEU A 39 1.38 0.19 -2.63
CA LEU A 39 0.12 0.07 -3.35
C LEU A 39 -0.94 0.97 -2.72
N SER A 40 -0.96 1.08 -1.39
CA SER A 40 -1.91 1.95 -0.70
C SER A 40 -1.70 3.43 -1.01
N ASP A 41 -0.44 3.83 -1.16
CA ASP A 41 -0.06 5.20 -1.49
C ASP A 41 -0.34 5.49 -2.98
N GLN A 42 0.06 4.57 -3.87
CA GLN A 42 -0.15 4.68 -5.32
C GLN A 42 -1.64 4.80 -5.69
N TYR A 43 -2.50 3.97 -5.12
CA TYR A 43 -3.94 3.93 -5.43
C TYR A 43 -4.80 4.73 -4.43
N ARG A 44 -4.18 5.55 -3.57
CA ARG A 44 -4.86 6.38 -2.56
C ARG A 44 -5.84 5.60 -1.67
N LEU A 45 -5.45 4.38 -1.29
CA LEU A 45 -6.20 3.52 -0.38
C LEU A 45 -5.98 3.94 1.08
N GLU A 46 -6.63 5.02 1.51
CA GLU A 46 -6.39 5.60 2.86
C GLU A 46 -6.61 4.60 4.01
N LYS A 47 -7.61 3.71 3.91
CA LYS A 47 -7.84 2.66 4.92
C LYS A 47 -6.67 1.68 5.03
N LEU A 48 -6.15 1.23 3.89
CA LEU A 48 -5.00 0.31 3.84
C LEU A 48 -3.74 1.02 4.34
N LYS A 49 -3.54 2.27 3.92
CA LYS A 49 -2.42 3.12 4.34
C LYS A 49 -2.40 3.30 5.86
N ASN A 50 -3.52 3.72 6.45
CA ASN A 50 -3.65 3.89 7.89
C ASN A 50 -3.42 2.58 8.65
N HIS A 51 -4.00 1.47 8.19
CA HIS A 51 -3.76 0.17 8.82
C HIS A 51 -2.29 -0.26 8.73
N CYS A 52 -1.64 -0.01 7.59
CA CYS A 52 -0.24 -0.35 7.42
C CYS A 52 0.64 0.50 8.35
N LEU A 53 0.40 1.82 8.42
CA LEU A 53 1.06 2.74 9.37
C LEU A 53 0.86 2.32 10.83
N LEU A 54 -0.36 1.95 11.23
CA LEU A 54 -0.64 1.43 12.58
C LEU A 54 0.07 0.10 12.87
N SER A 55 0.36 -0.68 11.82
CA SER A 55 1.09 -1.94 11.92
C SER A 55 2.62 -1.77 12.00
N TYR A 56 3.13 -0.58 11.68
CA TYR A 56 4.52 -0.19 11.94
C TYR A 56 4.63 0.39 13.35
N THR A 57 4.82 -0.49 14.34
CA THR A 57 4.88 -0.09 15.75
C THR A 57 6.30 0.23 16.21
N ASN A 58 7.31 -0.17 15.44
CA ASN A 58 8.72 -0.10 15.84
C ASN A 58 9.55 0.72 14.84
N ALA A 59 10.42 1.59 15.35
CA ALA A 59 11.38 2.35 14.53
C ALA A 59 12.28 1.46 13.68
N THR A 60 12.58 0.24 14.15
CA THR A 60 13.36 -0.75 13.38
C THR A 60 12.63 -1.23 12.13
N GLU A 61 11.29 -1.36 12.17
CA GLU A 61 10.50 -1.71 10.98
C GLU A 61 10.43 -0.54 10.00
N ILE A 62 10.45 0.69 10.51
CA ILE A 62 10.52 1.90 9.68
C ILE A 62 11.90 1.99 8.99
N GLY A 63 13.00 1.74 9.70
CA GLY A 63 14.33 1.69 9.06
C GLY A 63 14.48 0.55 8.05
N ALA A 64 13.83 -0.60 8.30
CA ALA A 64 13.76 -1.69 7.34
C ALA A 64 12.92 -1.32 6.11
N LEU A 65 11.87 -0.53 6.29
CA LEU A 65 11.06 0.04 5.22
C LEU A 65 11.87 1.01 4.36
N GLU A 66 12.67 1.89 4.96
CA GLU A 66 13.58 2.80 4.24
C GLU A 66 14.64 2.06 3.41
N SER A 67 15.04 0.89 3.88
CA SER A 67 15.99 0.01 3.18
C SER A 67 15.33 -0.86 2.10
N ALA A 68 14.00 -0.88 2.04
CA ALA A 68 13.26 -1.72 1.13
C ALA A 68 13.21 -1.09 -0.28
N PRO A 69 13.36 -1.86 -1.37
CA PRO A 69 13.34 -1.32 -2.73
C PRO A 69 12.04 -0.59 -3.08
N GLU A 70 10.94 -0.93 -2.41
CA GLU A 70 9.63 -0.29 -2.56
C GLU A 70 9.62 1.17 -2.07
N PHE A 71 10.51 1.54 -1.14
CA PHE A 71 10.64 2.90 -0.60
C PHE A 71 11.04 3.92 -1.65
N ALA A 72 11.80 3.49 -2.66
CA ALA A 72 12.16 4.33 -3.81
C ALA A 72 10.93 4.82 -4.58
N HIS A 73 9.84 4.07 -4.53
CA HIS A 73 8.59 4.34 -5.26
C HIS A 73 7.49 4.98 -4.41
N PHE A 74 7.77 5.33 -3.15
CA PHE A 74 6.81 6.06 -2.31
C PHE A 74 6.68 7.52 -2.75
N SER A 75 5.48 8.09 -2.59
CA SER A 75 5.25 9.53 -2.76
C SER A 75 6.14 10.34 -1.82
N ASP A 76 6.55 11.53 -2.24
CA ASP A 76 7.25 12.49 -1.37
C ASP A 76 6.50 12.74 -0.06
N LYS A 77 5.16 12.65 -0.06
CA LYS A 77 4.34 12.82 1.14
C LYS A 77 4.48 11.69 2.17
N LEU A 78 4.99 10.55 1.74
CA LEU A 78 5.28 9.41 2.60
C LEU A 78 6.77 9.34 3.00
N LYS A 79 7.64 10.03 2.23
CA LYS A 79 9.08 10.12 2.46
C LYS A 79 9.49 11.36 3.27
N ALA A 80 8.63 12.38 3.34
CA ALA A 80 8.78 13.60 4.11
C ALA A 80 8.27 13.42 5.55
#